data_AF-F8KV50-F1
#
_entry.id   AF-F8KV50-F1
#
_cell.length_a   1.000
_cell.length_b   1.000
_cell.length_c   1.000
_cell.angle_alpha   90.00
_cell.angle_beta   90.00
_cell.angle_gamma   90.00
#
_symmetry.space_group_name_H-M   'P 1'
#
loop_
_entity.id
_entity.type
_entity.pdbx_description
1 polymer ?
#
loop_
_entity_poly.entity_id
_entity_poly.type
_entity_poly.pdbx_seq_one_letter_code
_entity_poly.pdbx_strand_id
1 'polypeptide(L)'
;MSGRFEGISDTQWNIIKPLLPDFPKRVGRPNPDLRKVLNTILYVEITGCRWCDVPCGEKWAKRSTAHEWLGHLERAGVWERVKNGILCMADLAKMIDWTKGAVDGSFSPR
;
A
#
# COMPACT_ATOMS: atom_id res chain seq x y z
N MET A 1 14.76 0.50 -14.79
CA MET A 1 14.04 1.34 -13.81
C MET A 1 12.56 1.18 -14.08
N SER A 2 11.81 0.54 -13.18
CA SER A 2 10.35 0.55 -13.27
C SER A 2 9.88 2.01 -13.25
N GLY A 3 8.89 2.34 -14.08
CA GLY A 3 8.36 3.70 -14.20
C GLY A 3 7.90 4.28 -12.86
N ARG A 4 7.74 5.61 -12.81
CA ARG A 4 7.20 6.31 -11.64
C ARG A 4 5.83 5.72 -11.26
N PHE A 5 5.61 5.41 -9.99
CA PHE A 5 4.30 4.94 -9.52
C PHE A 5 3.28 6.08 -9.58
N GLU A 6 2.25 5.93 -10.42
CA GLU A 6 1.20 6.95 -10.63
C GLU A 6 -0.13 6.64 -9.92
N GLY A 7 -0.11 5.63 -9.04
CA GLY A 7 -1.29 5.08 -8.38
C GLY A 7 -1.74 3.75 -8.98
N ILE A 8 -2.54 3.03 -8.18
CA ILE A 8 -3.15 1.75 -8.52
C ILE A 8 -4.14 1.95 -9.68
N SER A 9 -4.01 1.18 -10.76
CA SER A 9 -4.98 1.17 -11.86
C SER A 9 -6.33 0.56 -11.45
N ASP A 10 -7.39 0.75 -12.22
CA ASP A 10 -8.70 0.19 -11.90
C ASP A 10 -8.67 -1.35 -11.83
N THR A 11 -7.92 -1.98 -12.75
CA THR A 11 -7.73 -3.44 -12.75
C THR A 11 -7.03 -3.91 -11.48
N GLN A 12 -5.93 -3.26 -11.10
CA GLN A 12 -5.23 -3.60 -9.84
C GLN A 12 -6.12 -3.33 -8.62
N TRP A 13 -6.93 -2.28 -8.65
CA TRP A 13 -7.85 -1.96 -7.56
C TRP A 13 -8.94 -3.03 -7.37
N ASN A 14 -9.54 -3.49 -8.46
CA ASN A 14 -10.57 -4.55 -8.42
C ASN A 14 -10.05 -5.85 -7.83
N ILE A 15 -8.75 -6.08 -7.93
CA ILE A 15 -8.07 -7.24 -7.39
C ILE A 15 -7.71 -7.04 -5.90
N ILE A 16 -7.26 -5.85 -5.50
CA ILE A 16 -6.87 -5.55 -4.11
C ILE A 16 -8.10 -5.39 -3.22
N LYS A 17 -9.15 -4.73 -3.72
CA LYS A 17 -10.34 -4.37 -2.94
C LYS A 17 -10.96 -5.55 -2.18
N PRO A 18 -11.13 -6.76 -2.75
CA PRO A 18 -11.67 -7.93 -2.04
C PRO A 18 -10.78 -8.47 -0.91
N LEU A 19 -9.49 -8.12 -0.88
CA LEU A 19 -8.55 -8.52 0.18
C LEU A 19 -8.70 -7.64 1.42
N LEU A 20 -9.25 -6.45 1.26
CA LEU A 20 -9.55 -5.53 2.35
C LEU A 20 -10.79 -6.02 3.11
N PRO A 21 -10.77 -6.05 4.44
CA PRO A 21 -11.97 -6.34 5.20
C PRO A 21 -12.95 -5.18 5.05
N ASP A 22 -14.24 -5.48 5.22
CA ASP A 22 -15.23 -4.43 5.40
C ASP A 22 -14.98 -3.75 6.75
N PHE A 23 -14.39 -2.56 6.69
CA PHE A 23 -14.21 -1.74 7.88
C PHE A 23 -15.57 -1.23 8.34
N PRO A 24 -15.93 -1.40 9.63
CA PRO A 24 -17.18 -0.85 10.14
C PRO A 24 -17.23 0.65 9.86
N LYS A 25 -18.41 1.13 9.49
CA LYS A 25 -18.62 2.56 9.28
C LYS A 25 -18.36 3.27 10.60
N ARG A 26 -17.41 4.20 10.62
CA ARG A 26 -17.13 5.04 11.79
C ARG A 26 -18.34 5.96 12.04
N VAL A 27 -18.75 6.07 13.30
CA VAL A 27 -19.73 7.08 13.74
C VAL A 27 -18.99 8.43 13.85
N GLY A 28 -19.53 9.48 13.22
CA GLY A 28 -18.88 10.79 13.14
C GLY A 28 -18.08 10.97 11.86
N ARG A 29 -16.75 10.85 11.91
CA ARG A 29 -15.90 11.05 10.72
C ARG A 29 -15.98 9.84 9.79
N PRO A 30 -16.38 9.99 8.52
CA PRO A 30 -16.48 8.88 7.59
C PRO A 30 -15.09 8.26 7.32
N ASN A 31 -15.10 6.96 6.98
CA ASN A 31 -13.89 6.28 6.52
C ASN A 31 -13.35 6.98 5.27
N PRO A 32 -12.03 7.12 5.14
CA PRO A 32 -11.43 7.67 3.93
C PRO A 32 -11.62 6.71 2.76
N ASP A 33 -11.40 7.24 1.55
CA ASP A 33 -11.27 6.41 0.37
C ASP A 33 -10.02 5.51 0.49
N LEU A 34 -10.26 4.21 0.66
CA LEU A 34 -9.20 3.22 0.87
C LEU A 34 -8.25 3.11 -0.33
N ARG A 35 -8.72 3.42 -1.55
CA ARG A 35 -7.84 3.42 -2.72
C ARG A 35 -6.82 4.54 -2.64
N LYS A 36 -7.25 5.73 -2.23
CA LYS A 36 -6.36 6.87 -2.03
C LYS A 36 -5.36 6.63 -0.90
N VAL A 37 -5.82 5.98 0.18
CA VAL A 37 -4.95 5.57 1.29
C VAL A 37 -3.88 4.61 0.79
N LEU A 38 -4.27 3.56 0.06
CA LEU A 38 -3.34 2.57 -0.47
C LEU A 38 -2.39 3.14 -1.53
N ASN A 39 -2.87 4.02 -2.41
CA ASN A 39 -2.00 4.77 -3.32
C ASN A 39 -0.90 5.50 -2.55
N THR A 40 -1.28 6.26 -1.51
CA THR A 40 -0.33 7.01 -0.71
C THR A 40 0.67 6.11 0.03
N ILE A 41 0.22 5.01 0.62
CA ILE A 41 1.09 4.04 1.30
C ILE A 41 2.07 3.42 0.28
N LEU A 42 1.57 2.87 -0.83
CA LEU A 42 2.40 2.25 -1.86
C LEU A 42 3.40 3.23 -2.48
N TYR A 43 3.04 4.51 -2.62
CA TYR A 43 3.99 5.51 -3.10
C TYR A 43 5.20 5.64 -2.16
N VAL A 44 4.94 5.71 -0.85
CA VAL A 44 6.01 5.76 0.16
C VAL A 44 6.85 4.48 0.12
N GLU A 45 6.21 3.31 0.11
CA GLU A 45 6.90 2.01 0.10
C GLU A 45 7.75 1.80 -1.17
N ILE A 46 7.24 2.18 -2.34
CA ILE A 46 7.93 2.00 -3.62
C ILE A 46 9.08 3.00 -3.79
N THR A 47 8.91 4.25 -3.33
CA THR A 47 9.90 5.31 -3.55
C THR A 47 10.88 5.48 -2.39
N GLY A 48 10.56 4.97 -1.20
CA GLY A 48 11.30 5.23 0.03
C GLY A 48 11.29 6.70 0.46
N CYS A 49 10.39 7.52 -0.10
CA CYS A 49 10.35 8.95 0.22
C CYS A 49 9.82 9.20 1.64
N ARG A 50 10.11 10.38 2.19
CA ARG A 50 9.48 10.79 3.45
C ARG A 50 7.99 11.00 3.21
N TRP A 51 7.17 10.78 4.24
CA TRP A 51 5.73 11.05 4.18
C TRP A 51 5.40 12.47 3.72
N CYS A 52 6.23 13.46 4.07
CA CYS A 52 6.03 14.85 3.64
C CYS A 52 6.20 15.07 2.13
N ASP A 53 6.94 14.20 1.43
CA ASP A 53 7.26 14.31 0.01
C ASP A 53 6.24 13.57 -0.89
N VAL A 54 5.23 12.93 -0.29
CA VAL A 54 4.14 12.30 -1.06
C VAL A 54 3.40 13.35 -1.90
N PRO A 55 3.13 13.08 -3.18
CA PRO A 55 2.37 13.97 -4.04
C PRO A 55 0.98 14.31 -3.48
N CYS A 56 0.56 15.56 -3.68
CA CYS A 56 -0.80 16.01 -3.40
C CYS A 56 -1.68 15.85 -4.65
N GLY A 57 -2.98 15.59 -4.48
CA GLY A 57 -3.93 15.51 -5.59
C GLY A 57 -5.07 14.54 -5.34
N GLU A 58 -5.95 14.37 -6.33
CA GLU A 58 -7.17 13.58 -6.19
C GLU A 58 -6.91 12.09 -5.95
N LYS A 59 -5.79 11.55 -6.43
CA LYS A 59 -5.41 10.14 -6.29
C LYS A 59 -4.83 9.79 -4.93
N TRP A 60 -4.46 10.80 -4.14
CA TRP A 60 -3.68 10.65 -2.92
C TRP A 60 -4.52 11.01 -1.69
N ALA A 61 -4.36 10.24 -0.61
CA ALA A 61 -4.96 10.56 0.66
C ALA A 61 -4.15 11.65 1.40
N LYS A 62 -4.76 12.27 2.40
CA LYS A 62 -4.01 13.10 3.35
C LYS A 62 -2.95 12.24 4.03
N ARG A 63 -1.69 12.71 4.03
CA ARG A 63 -0.51 12.02 4.58
C ARG A 63 -0.76 11.43 5.98
N SER A 64 -1.28 12.25 6.90
CA SER A 64 -1.60 11.82 8.27
C SER A 64 -2.66 10.71 8.32
N THR A 65 -3.68 10.79 7.45
CA THR A 65 -4.72 9.76 7.34
C THR A 65 -4.14 8.46 6.78
N ALA A 66 -3.30 8.52 5.75
CA ALA A 66 -2.67 7.32 5.20
C ALA A 66 -1.74 6.63 6.21
N HIS A 67 -0.92 7.39 6.94
CA HIS A 67 -0.07 6.86 8.00
C HIS A 67 -0.88 6.24 9.15
N GLU A 68 -1.94 6.92 9.63
CA GLU A 68 -2.83 6.35 10.65
C GLU A 68 -3.44 5.02 10.17
N TRP A 69 -3.95 5.00 8.94
CA TRP A 69 -4.57 3.82 8.36
C TRP A 69 -3.59 2.68 8.11
N LEU A 70 -2.34 2.96 7.71
CA LEU A 70 -1.30 1.93 7.64
C LEU A 70 -1.17 1.20 8.97
N GLY A 71 -1.03 1.94 10.07
CA GLY A 71 -0.96 1.32 11.40
C GLY A 71 -2.24 0.59 11.84
N HIS A 72 -3.42 0.96 11.35
CA HIS A 72 -4.65 0.17 11.56
C HIS A 72 -4.64 -1.12 10.73
N LEU A 73 -4.21 -1.05 9.47
CA LEU A 73 -4.12 -2.22 8.57
C LEU A 73 -3.09 -3.23 9.05
N GLU A 74 -1.95 -2.76 9.55
CA GLU A 74 -0.90 -3.60 10.13
C GLU A 74 -1.35 -4.30 11.40
N ARG A 75 -1.93 -3.56 12.35
CA ARG A 75 -2.47 -4.14 13.60
C ARG A 75 -3.58 -5.16 13.34
N ALA A 76 -4.36 -4.97 12.27
CA ALA A 76 -5.39 -5.92 11.85
C ALA A 76 -4.84 -7.08 11.01
N GLY A 77 -3.54 -7.14 10.70
CA GLY A 77 -2.93 -8.15 9.82
C GLY A 77 -3.36 -8.05 8.35
N VAL A 78 -4.11 -7.01 7.99
CA VAL A 78 -4.65 -6.80 6.64
C VAL A 78 -3.54 -6.40 5.69
N TRP A 79 -2.59 -5.59 6.14
CA TRP A 79 -1.52 -5.09 5.28
C TRP A 79 -0.65 -6.23 4.73
N GLU A 80 -0.27 -7.19 5.59
CA GLU A 80 0.46 -8.38 5.16
C GLU A 80 -0.34 -9.23 4.17
N ARG A 81 -1.64 -9.40 4.40
CA ARG A 81 -2.52 -10.13 3.48
C ARG A 81 -2.59 -9.45 2.11
N VAL A 82 -2.66 -8.12 2.07
CA VAL A 82 -2.66 -7.35 0.82
C VAL A 82 -1.33 -7.49 0.08
N LYS A 83 -0.19 -7.33 0.77
CA LYS A 83 1.15 -7.51 0.17
C LYS A 83 1.32 -8.92 -0.40
N ASN A 84 0.98 -9.95 0.38
CA ASN A 84 1.06 -11.34 -0.06
C ASN A 84 0.14 -11.63 -1.25
N GLY A 85 -1.07 -11.06 -1.26
CA GLY A 85 -1.97 -11.16 -2.39
C GLY A 85 -1.33 -10.58 -3.66
N ILE A 86 -0.79 -9.36 -3.59
CA ILE A 86 -0.11 -8.69 -4.71
C ILE A 86 1.07 -9.52 -5.21
N LEU A 87 1.92 -10.02 -4.30
CA LEU A 87 3.08 -10.84 -4.65
C LEU A 87 2.66 -12.17 -5.31
N CYS A 88 1.66 -12.86 -4.77
CA CYS A 88 1.14 -14.10 -5.33
C CYS A 88 0.66 -13.91 -6.78
N MET A 89 -0.05 -12.80 -7.05
CA MET A 89 -0.55 -12.52 -8.39
C MET A 89 0.56 -12.15 -9.36
N ALA A 90 1.55 -11.38 -8.91
CA ALA A 90 2.70 -11.06 -9.72
C ALA A 90 3.57 -12.31 -10.01
N ASP A 91 3.66 -13.26 -9.07
CA ASP A 91 4.30 -14.56 -9.30
C ASP A 91 3.55 -15.42 -10.32
N LEU A 92 2.22 -15.54 -10.17
CA LEU A 92 1.37 -16.25 -11.13
C LEU A 92 1.46 -15.65 -12.54
N ALA A 93 1.56 -14.32 -12.63
CA ALA A 93 1.73 -13.59 -13.89
C ALA A 93 3.18 -13.63 -14.42
N LYS A 94 4.11 -14.32 -13.75
CA LYS A 94 5.55 -14.37 -14.09
C LYS A 94 6.20 -12.98 -14.20
N MET A 95 5.70 -12.04 -13.40
CA MET A 95 6.22 -10.66 -13.32
C MET A 95 7.30 -10.51 -12.25
N ILE A 96 7.45 -11.49 -11.35
CA ILE A 96 8.51 -11.53 -10.34
C ILE A 96 9.66 -12.39 -10.84
N ASP A 97 10.84 -11.78 -10.92
CA ASP A 97 12.10 -12.51 -11.08
C ASP A 97 12.71 -12.76 -9.70
N TRP A 98 12.44 -13.95 -9.16
CA TRP A 98 12.92 -14.36 -7.83
C TRP A 98 14.44 -14.45 -7.73
N THR A 99 15.18 -14.49 -8.85
CA THR A 99 16.65 -14.45 -8.84
C THR A 99 17.19 -13.07 -8.47
N LYS A 100 16.35 -12.03 -8.54
CA LYS A 100 16.70 -10.63 -8.23
C LYS A 100 16.09 -10.15 -6.92
N GLY A 101 15.71 -11.06 -6.03
CA GLY A 101 15.23 -10.71 -4.69
C GLY A 101 16.32 -10.00 -3.89
N ALA A 102 16.05 -8.78 -3.43
CA ALA A 102 16.87 -8.10 -2.44
C ALA A 102 16.23 -8.31 -1.06
N VAL A 103 17.01 -8.79 -0.10
CA VAL A 103 16.64 -8.78 1.31
C VAL A 103 17.15 -7.46 1.87
N ASP A 104 16.25 -6.55 2.25
CA ASP A 104 16.65 -5.41 3.06
C ASP A 104 16.75 -5.85 4.53
N GLY A 105 17.86 -5.52 5.18
CA GLY A 105 18.09 -5.82 6.58
C GLY A 105 18.32 -4.51 7.34
N SER A 106 17.53 -4.24 8.37
CA SER A 106 17.86 -3.19 9.33
C SER A 106 18.67 -3.80 10.48
N PHE A 107 19.99 -3.75 10.39
CA PHE A 107 20.84 -4.04 11.53
C PHE A 107 20.94 -2.78 12.40
N SER A 108 20.24 -2.75 13.54
CA SER A 108 20.45 -1.75 14.58
C SER A 108 21.17 -2.44 15.76
N PRO A 109 22.51 -2.35 15.85
CA PRO A 109 23.20 -2.80 17.04
C PRO A 109 22.77 -1.92 18.22
N ARG A 110 22.44 -2.56 19.34
CA ARG A 110 22.32 -1.89 20.64
C ARG A 110 23.69 -1.59 21.21
#